data_AF-H2MF96-F1
#
_entry.id   AF-H2MF96-F1
#
_cell.length_a   1.000
_cell.length_b   1.000
_cell.length_c   1.000
_cell.angle_alpha   90.00
_cell.angle_beta   90.00
_cell.angle_gamma   90.00
#
_symmetry.space_group_name_H-M   'P 1'
#
loop_
_entity.id
_entity.type
_entity.pdbx_description
1 polymer ?
#
loop_
_entity_poly.entity_id
_entity_poly.type
_entity_poly.pdbx_seq_one_letter_code
_entity_poly.pdbx_strand_id
1 'polypeptide(L)'
;MAADGWSWFPVLAAGVSLFKCLFISSYRSTDFEVHRNWLAITHNLPVSRWYHENSSEWTLDYPPLFAWFEFGLSHVARHFDGDMLLLHKQNYASPPTVLFQRLSVIVTDGVFILAARECCRCVQTQRASQKAVLSRPSFILAVLLLWNFGLFIVDHIHFQYNGFLFGFLLLSVAKHLQAQHLQGALLFAILLNLKHIYLYVAPAYGVYLLRSYCFTESSTDGGIRWRSFSLLRLLALGSVVMAVCGLSFGPFIVMGQLPQVLSRLFPFKRGLCHAYWAPNAWALYNALDKVLATLGVRLKLLKEAELPQASMTGGLVQEFQHSVLPSVSPSVTLVCTLLSILPALASIWRRPRGARGFLRCLLLCALGSYMFGWHVHEKAILIAILPLSILAVESREDAGIFLLLSTTGHYSLFPLLFTPTELPIKVCLMLMFSLFSFSALRKLHSADGSLLHPLEVVYLLGLGMVALFSEVLFPLSPWKQRLPFLPLLATSVYCSVGVSYSFLRLYATLLRSDSKPKQH
;
A
#
# COMPACT_ATOMS: atom_id res chain seq x y z
N MET A 1 -27.96 -19.85 15.23
CA MET A 1 -26.52 -19.96 14.93
C MET A 1 -26.37 -20.45 13.49
N ALA A 2 -25.98 -19.58 12.56
CA ALA A 2 -25.79 -19.94 11.15
C ALA A 2 -24.38 -20.54 10.95
N ALA A 3 -24.20 -21.81 11.31
CA ALA A 3 -22.89 -22.47 11.28
C ALA A 3 -22.45 -22.97 9.89
N ASP A 4 -23.36 -23.11 8.91
CA ASP A 4 -23.03 -23.76 7.61
C ASP A 4 -22.61 -22.81 6.46
N GLY A 5 -22.48 -21.50 6.73
CA GLY A 5 -22.21 -20.51 5.66
C GLY A 5 -20.73 -20.26 5.31
N TRP A 6 -19.80 -20.65 6.18
CA TRP A 6 -18.39 -20.20 6.16
C TRP A 6 -17.34 -21.32 6.21
N SER A 7 -17.74 -22.59 6.10
CA SER A 7 -16.82 -23.74 6.10
C SER A 7 -15.75 -23.68 5.00
N TRP A 8 -16.02 -22.96 3.90
CA TRP A 8 -15.08 -22.72 2.82
C TRP A 8 -13.91 -21.80 3.18
N PHE A 9 -14.07 -20.89 4.16
CA PHE A 9 -13.07 -19.86 4.44
C PHE A 9 -11.79 -20.44 5.06
N PRO A 10 -11.86 -21.31 6.09
CA PRO A 10 -10.67 -21.98 6.62
C PRO A 10 -9.92 -22.80 5.56
N VAL A 11 -10.65 -23.48 4.66
CA VAL A 11 -10.05 -24.25 3.57
C VAL A 11 -9.30 -23.34 2.60
N LEU A 12 -9.91 -22.21 2.21
CA LEU A 12 -9.25 -21.21 1.36
C LEU A 12 -8.01 -20.61 2.03
N ALA A 13 -8.09 -20.28 3.32
CA ALA A 13 -7.00 -19.73 4.11
C ALA A 13 -5.84 -20.75 4.32
N ALA A 14 -6.15 -22.02 4.51
CA ALA A 14 -5.15 -23.08 4.60
C ALA A 14 -4.47 -23.30 3.23
N GLY A 15 -5.25 -23.37 2.15
CA GLY A 15 -4.74 -23.56 0.80
C GLY A 15 -3.78 -22.44 0.37
N VAL A 16 -4.13 -21.18 0.65
CA VAL A 16 -3.24 -20.05 0.35
C VAL A 16 -1.97 -20.08 1.20
N SER A 17 -2.06 -20.48 2.47
CA SER A 17 -0.89 -20.59 3.37
C SER A 17 0.08 -21.67 2.91
N LEU A 18 -0.44 -22.82 2.48
CA LEU A 18 0.36 -23.89 1.88
C LEU A 18 0.99 -23.46 0.55
N PHE A 19 0.25 -22.73 -0.28
CA PHE A 19 0.78 -22.18 -1.52
C PHE A 19 1.96 -21.21 -1.28
N LYS A 20 1.90 -20.40 -0.21
CA LYS A 20 3.01 -19.51 0.19
C LYS A 20 4.29 -20.28 0.53
N CYS A 21 4.19 -21.49 1.07
CA CYS A 21 5.36 -22.33 1.36
C CYS A 21 6.16 -22.70 0.11
N LEU A 22 5.55 -22.68 -1.09
CA LEU A 22 6.26 -22.92 -2.34
C LEU A 22 7.30 -21.82 -2.66
N PHE A 23 7.20 -20.65 -2.04
CA PHE A 23 8.11 -19.52 -2.26
C PHE A 23 9.27 -19.45 -1.27
N ILE A 24 9.42 -20.41 -0.35
CA ILE A 24 10.47 -20.38 0.69
C ILE A 24 11.87 -20.19 0.08
N SER A 25 12.18 -20.93 -0.99
CA SER A 25 13.48 -20.91 -1.67
C SER A 25 13.58 -19.89 -2.82
N SER A 26 12.58 -19.02 -3.00
CA SER A 26 12.57 -18.01 -4.07
C SER A 26 13.54 -16.85 -3.80
N TYR A 27 13.74 -15.98 -4.81
CA TYR A 27 14.45 -14.70 -4.72
C TYR A 27 14.22 -13.96 -3.39
N ARG A 28 15.25 -13.25 -2.90
CA ARG A 28 15.20 -12.42 -1.69
C ARG A 28 15.77 -11.03 -2.01
N SER A 29 15.08 -9.97 -1.60
CA SER A 29 15.56 -8.61 -1.77
C SER A 29 16.52 -8.18 -0.65
N THR A 30 17.02 -6.95 -0.72
CA THR A 30 17.77 -6.31 0.36
C THR A 30 16.96 -6.23 1.66
N ASP A 31 15.62 -6.17 1.60
CA ASP A 31 14.77 -6.11 2.78
C ASP A 31 14.90 -7.37 3.67
N PHE A 32 15.33 -8.50 3.09
CA PHE A 32 15.64 -9.73 3.85
C PHE A 32 16.76 -9.48 4.88
N GLU A 33 17.84 -8.82 4.46
CA GLU A 33 18.94 -8.47 5.36
C GLU A 33 18.55 -7.35 6.31
N VAL A 34 17.73 -6.38 5.86
CA VAL A 34 17.22 -5.32 6.72
C VAL A 34 16.51 -5.90 7.95
N HIS A 35 15.55 -6.80 7.74
CA HIS A 35 14.84 -7.45 8.82
C HIS A 35 15.74 -8.38 9.65
N ARG A 36 16.69 -9.10 9.02
CA ARG A 36 17.69 -9.89 9.77
C ARG A 36 18.47 -9.00 10.74
N ASN A 37 18.92 -7.84 10.27
CA ASN A 37 19.67 -6.90 11.08
C ASN A 37 18.83 -6.26 12.18
N TRP A 38 17.54 -6.02 11.95
CA TRP A 38 16.63 -5.52 12.99
C TRP A 38 16.41 -6.56 14.10
N LEU A 39 16.29 -7.84 13.75
CA LEU A 39 16.26 -8.93 14.74
C LEU A 39 17.55 -8.95 15.58
N ALA A 40 18.71 -8.81 14.94
CA ALA A 40 20.01 -8.75 15.62
C ALA A 40 20.15 -7.55 16.57
N ILE A 41 19.78 -6.35 16.11
CA ILE A 41 19.78 -5.11 16.90
C ILE A 41 18.92 -5.28 18.14
N THR A 42 17.67 -5.73 17.95
CA THR A 42 16.70 -5.80 19.05
C THR A 42 17.06 -6.90 20.05
N HIS A 43 17.63 -8.02 19.60
CA HIS A 43 18.03 -9.12 20.47
C HIS A 43 19.23 -8.80 21.36
N ASN A 44 20.28 -8.21 20.77
CA ASN A 44 21.59 -8.12 21.43
C ASN A 44 21.86 -6.78 22.10
N LEU A 45 21.14 -5.72 21.72
CA LEU A 45 21.34 -4.39 22.28
C LEU A 45 20.25 -4.01 23.29
N PRO A 46 20.61 -3.28 24.36
CA PRO A 46 19.60 -2.66 25.20
C PRO A 46 18.75 -1.67 24.39
N VAL A 47 17.50 -1.47 24.82
CA VAL A 47 16.53 -0.59 24.13
C VAL A 47 17.09 0.81 23.86
N SER A 48 17.93 1.34 24.75
CA SER A 48 18.62 2.62 24.61
C SER A 48 19.58 2.71 23.41
N ARG A 49 19.94 1.59 22.78
CA ARG A 49 20.84 1.56 21.62
C ARG A 49 20.15 1.22 20.30
N TRP A 50 18.88 0.81 20.32
CA TRP A 50 18.17 0.33 19.12
C TRP A 50 18.19 1.31 17.94
N TYR A 51 17.96 2.60 18.19
CA TYR A 51 17.93 3.64 17.14
C TYR A 51 19.27 4.38 16.96
N HIS A 52 20.27 4.07 17.78
CA HIS A 52 21.61 4.63 17.69
C HIS A 52 22.58 3.74 16.92
N GLU A 53 22.35 2.43 16.91
CA GLU A 53 23.17 1.48 16.17
C GLU A 53 23.23 1.82 14.68
N ASN A 54 24.46 1.85 14.13
CA ASN A 54 24.75 2.27 12.76
C ASN A 54 25.98 1.57 12.15
N SER A 55 26.47 0.48 12.76
CA SER A 55 27.61 -0.27 12.23
C SER A 55 27.32 -0.89 10.86
N SER A 56 26.06 -1.23 10.61
CA SER A 56 25.52 -1.65 9.32
C SER A 56 24.70 -0.51 8.69
N GLU A 57 24.60 -0.50 7.36
CA GLU A 57 23.74 0.44 6.63
C GLU A 57 22.25 0.20 6.89
N TRP A 58 21.88 -1.00 7.34
CA TRP A 58 20.50 -1.41 7.59
C TRP A 58 20.02 -1.01 8.98
N THR A 59 19.83 0.29 9.21
CA THR A 59 19.40 0.81 10.52
C THR A 59 17.92 0.61 10.78
N LEU A 60 17.52 0.67 12.06
CA LEU A 60 16.12 0.53 12.45
C LEU A 60 15.34 1.80 12.12
N ASP A 61 14.48 1.70 11.10
CA ASP A 61 13.80 2.86 10.49
C ASP A 61 12.27 2.86 10.72
N TYR A 62 11.73 1.82 11.36
CA TYR A 62 10.30 1.74 11.68
C TYR A 62 10.01 2.26 13.09
N PRO A 63 8.75 2.68 13.38
CA PRO A 63 8.42 3.16 14.72
C PRO A 63 8.54 2.07 15.81
N PRO A 64 8.62 2.47 17.09
CA PRO A 64 9.02 1.57 18.16
C PRO A 64 8.20 0.29 18.33
N LEU A 65 6.90 0.31 18.06
CA LEU A 65 6.08 -0.90 18.17
C LEU A 65 6.54 -2.01 17.21
N PHE A 66 7.10 -1.64 16.05
CA PHE A 66 7.69 -2.62 15.13
C PHE A 66 9.03 -3.14 15.63
N ALA A 67 9.84 -2.31 16.29
CA ALA A 67 11.06 -2.77 16.95
C ALA A 67 10.73 -3.79 18.06
N TRP A 68 9.66 -3.56 18.83
CA TRP A 68 9.17 -4.54 19.81
C TRP A 68 8.66 -5.83 19.17
N PHE A 69 8.05 -5.74 17.98
CA PHE A 69 7.66 -6.92 17.21
C PHE A 69 8.88 -7.73 16.75
N GLU A 70 9.90 -7.08 16.19
CA GLU A 70 11.18 -7.72 15.83
C GLU A 70 11.88 -8.32 17.06
N PHE A 71 11.87 -7.61 18.19
CA PHE A 71 12.39 -8.13 19.45
C PHE A 71 11.72 -9.45 19.85
N GLY A 72 10.39 -9.52 19.79
CA GLY A 72 9.63 -10.75 20.06
C GLY A 72 9.98 -11.88 19.08
N LEU A 73 10.10 -11.57 17.78
CA LEU A 73 10.52 -12.54 16.77
C LEU A 73 11.94 -13.04 16.99
N SER A 74 12.85 -12.19 17.46
CA SER A 74 14.26 -12.54 17.66
C SER A 74 14.47 -13.68 18.66
N HIS A 75 13.60 -13.79 19.66
CA HIS A 75 13.64 -14.90 20.62
C HIS A 75 13.30 -16.25 19.99
N VAL A 76 12.41 -16.27 19.00
CA VAL A 76 12.12 -17.48 18.21
C VAL A 76 13.24 -17.73 17.21
N ALA A 77 13.76 -16.67 16.58
CA ALA A 77 14.84 -16.73 15.59
C ALA A 77 16.08 -17.46 16.12
N ARG A 78 16.45 -17.22 17.38
CA ARG A 78 17.58 -17.86 18.06
C ARG A 78 17.54 -19.39 18.03
N HIS A 79 16.35 -19.98 17.98
CA HIS A 79 16.18 -21.44 17.94
C HIS A 79 16.35 -22.02 16.53
N PHE A 80 16.24 -21.20 15.49
CA PHE A 80 16.50 -21.60 14.10
C PHE A 80 17.96 -21.40 13.74
N ASP A 81 18.53 -20.24 14.10
CA ASP A 81 19.90 -19.87 13.81
C ASP A 81 20.39 -18.86 14.86
N GLY A 82 21.47 -19.17 15.57
CA GLY A 82 22.06 -18.23 16.52
C GLY A 82 22.87 -17.12 15.83
N ASP A 83 23.52 -17.45 14.72
CA ASP A 83 24.44 -16.55 14.01
C ASP A 83 23.67 -15.43 13.29
N MET A 84 22.42 -15.70 12.91
CA MET A 84 21.56 -14.69 12.29
C MET A 84 21.24 -13.51 13.21
N LEU A 85 21.52 -13.60 14.51
CA LEU A 85 21.30 -12.53 15.47
C LEU A 85 22.57 -11.72 15.73
N LEU A 86 23.72 -12.14 15.22
CA LEU A 86 24.98 -11.40 15.40
C LEU A 86 24.97 -10.10 14.59
N LEU A 87 25.54 -9.04 15.15
CA LEU A 87 25.69 -7.76 14.47
C LEU A 87 26.89 -7.85 13.52
N HIS A 88 26.62 -8.00 12.23
CA HIS A 88 27.62 -8.01 11.17
C HIS A 88 27.40 -6.85 10.22
N LYS A 89 28.50 -6.36 9.62
CA LYS A 89 28.43 -5.37 8.54
C LYS A 89 28.07 -6.03 7.20
N GLN A 90 28.47 -7.29 7.01
CA GLN A 90 28.18 -8.07 5.82
C GLN A 90 26.81 -8.73 5.93
N ASN A 91 26.17 -8.94 4.77
CA ASN A 91 24.89 -9.65 4.68
C ASN A 91 25.07 -11.12 5.12
N TYR A 92 24.08 -11.66 5.82
CA TYR A 92 24.11 -13.03 6.33
C TYR A 92 22.83 -13.78 5.96
N ALA A 93 22.98 -14.96 5.35
CA ALA A 93 21.84 -15.83 5.08
C ALA A 93 22.21 -17.31 5.00
N SER A 94 21.93 -18.04 6.08
CA SER A 94 21.96 -19.51 6.11
C SER A 94 20.60 -20.11 5.69
N PRO A 95 20.53 -21.40 5.32
CA PRO A 95 19.25 -22.05 5.05
C PRO A 95 18.25 -21.99 6.23
N PRO A 96 18.65 -22.21 7.50
CA PRO A 96 17.76 -21.99 8.65
C PRO A 96 17.28 -20.54 8.81
N THR A 97 18.12 -19.54 8.55
CA THR A 97 17.72 -18.11 8.55
C THR A 97 16.63 -17.85 7.52
N VAL A 98 16.80 -18.38 6.30
CA VAL A 98 15.80 -18.25 5.22
C VAL A 98 14.49 -18.90 5.62
N LEU A 99 14.55 -20.11 6.18
CA LEU A 99 13.36 -20.81 6.65
C LEU A 99 12.63 -20.01 7.73
N PHE A 100 13.34 -19.54 8.75
CA PHE A 100 12.76 -18.76 9.84
C PHE A 100 12.05 -17.52 9.32
N GLN A 101 12.75 -16.70 8.54
CA GLN A 101 12.20 -15.45 8.01
C GLN A 101 10.97 -15.70 7.13
N ARG A 102 10.99 -16.72 6.26
CA ARG A 102 9.81 -17.04 5.43
C ARG A 102 8.63 -17.50 6.27
N LEU A 103 8.87 -18.34 7.28
CA LEU A 103 7.83 -18.82 8.17
C LEU A 103 7.29 -17.69 9.05
N SER A 104 8.10 -16.74 9.53
CA SER A 104 7.63 -15.63 10.34
C SER A 104 6.65 -14.75 9.56
N VAL A 105 6.91 -14.47 8.28
CA VAL A 105 5.97 -13.74 7.40
C VAL A 105 4.67 -14.54 7.23
N ILE A 106 4.75 -15.84 6.92
CA ILE A 106 3.56 -16.71 6.74
C ILE A 106 2.72 -16.81 8.02
N VAL A 107 3.35 -16.92 9.20
CA VAL A 107 2.66 -17.02 10.48
C VAL A 107 1.97 -15.70 10.84
N THR A 108 2.67 -14.58 10.65
CA THR A 108 2.14 -13.25 11.00
C THR A 108 1.02 -12.79 10.06
N ASP A 109 0.93 -13.35 8.84
CA ASP A 109 -0.22 -13.24 7.95
C ASP A 109 -1.53 -13.80 8.54
N GLY A 110 -1.48 -14.54 9.65
CA GLY A 110 -2.67 -14.87 10.42
C GLY A 110 -3.52 -13.63 10.74
N VAL A 111 -2.88 -12.49 11.02
CA VAL A 111 -3.59 -11.20 11.24
C VAL A 111 -4.32 -10.75 9.97
N PHE A 112 -3.71 -10.90 8.80
CA PHE A 112 -4.34 -10.60 7.52
C PHE A 112 -5.51 -11.53 7.20
N ILE A 113 -5.38 -12.83 7.50
CA ILE A 113 -6.46 -13.81 7.32
C ILE A 113 -7.66 -13.46 8.20
N LEU A 114 -7.43 -13.08 9.45
CA LEU A 114 -8.49 -12.60 10.34
C LEU A 114 -9.13 -11.31 9.81
N ALA A 115 -8.34 -10.38 9.28
CA ALA A 115 -8.83 -9.15 8.67
C ALA A 115 -9.72 -9.41 7.46
N ALA A 116 -9.28 -10.30 6.55
CA ALA A 116 -10.05 -10.69 5.38
C ALA A 116 -11.39 -11.30 5.78
N ARG A 117 -11.41 -12.18 6.81
CA ARG A 117 -12.63 -12.76 7.34
C ARG A 117 -13.61 -11.68 7.84
N GLU A 118 -13.13 -10.74 8.64
CA GLU A 118 -13.96 -9.67 9.19
C GLU A 118 -14.47 -8.72 8.10
N CYS A 119 -13.65 -8.37 7.10
CA CYS A 119 -14.07 -7.61 5.93
C CYS A 119 -15.18 -8.34 5.15
N CYS A 120 -15.06 -9.65 4.96
CA CYS A 120 -16.07 -10.45 4.27
C CYS A 120 -17.40 -10.48 5.03
N ARG A 121 -17.40 -10.40 6.36
CA ARG A 121 -18.63 -10.29 7.18
C ARG A 121 -19.31 -8.94 7.03
N CYS A 122 -18.58 -7.90 6.64
CA CYS A 122 -19.09 -6.54 6.44
C CYS A 122 -19.73 -6.33 5.06
N VAL A 123 -19.57 -7.26 4.12
CA VAL A 123 -20.17 -7.17 2.79
C VAL A 123 -21.58 -7.75 2.81
N GLN A 124 -22.54 -7.01 2.25
CA GLN A 124 -23.93 -7.46 2.20
C GLN A 124 -24.08 -8.68 1.29
N THR A 125 -24.53 -9.80 1.85
CA THR A 125 -25.00 -10.93 1.05
C THR A 125 -26.45 -10.65 0.69
N GLN A 126 -26.75 -10.31 -0.57
CA GLN A 126 -28.15 -10.24 -0.99
C GLN A 126 -28.80 -11.60 -0.75
N ARG A 127 -29.87 -11.59 0.06
CA ARG A 127 -30.43 -12.75 0.75
C ARG A 127 -31.10 -13.82 -0.13
N ALA A 128 -31.10 -13.75 -1.46
CA ALA A 128 -32.11 -14.49 -2.23
C ALA A 128 -31.74 -15.15 -3.58
N SER A 129 -30.49 -15.17 -4.09
CA SER A 129 -30.32 -15.75 -5.45
C SER A 129 -29.06 -16.57 -5.77
N GLN A 130 -27.95 -16.45 -5.03
CA GLN A 130 -26.72 -17.17 -5.41
C GLN A 130 -26.54 -18.49 -4.66
N LYS A 131 -27.11 -19.56 -5.20
CA LYS A 131 -26.92 -20.94 -4.68
C LYS A 131 -25.45 -21.37 -4.67
N ALA A 132 -24.62 -20.90 -5.61
CA ALA A 132 -23.21 -21.27 -5.71
C ALA A 132 -22.30 -20.39 -4.83
N VAL A 133 -21.54 -21.03 -3.93
CA VAL A 133 -20.57 -20.37 -3.02
C VAL A 133 -19.59 -19.46 -3.77
N LEU A 134 -19.09 -19.91 -4.93
CA LEU A 134 -18.12 -19.21 -5.76
C LEU A 134 -18.59 -17.85 -6.30
N SER A 135 -19.90 -17.60 -6.32
CA SER A 135 -20.46 -16.35 -6.82
C SER A 135 -20.81 -15.36 -5.71
N ARG A 136 -20.72 -15.77 -4.44
CA ARG A 136 -21.05 -14.91 -3.29
C ARG A 136 -20.04 -13.76 -3.17
N PRO A 137 -20.48 -12.50 -2.93
CA PRO A 137 -19.58 -11.36 -2.74
C PRO A 137 -18.50 -11.60 -1.69
N SER A 138 -18.84 -12.26 -0.58
CA SER A 138 -17.90 -12.58 0.50
C SER A 138 -16.83 -13.59 0.08
N PHE A 139 -17.16 -14.56 -0.78
CA PHE A 139 -16.18 -15.51 -1.31
C PHE A 139 -15.25 -14.80 -2.29
N ILE A 140 -15.80 -14.01 -3.20
CA ILE A 140 -15.03 -13.23 -4.17
C ILE A 140 -14.06 -12.30 -3.44
N LEU A 141 -14.52 -11.56 -2.43
CA LEU A 141 -13.67 -10.69 -1.62
C LEU A 141 -12.55 -11.47 -0.91
N ALA A 142 -12.86 -12.63 -0.33
CA ALA A 142 -11.87 -13.46 0.33
C ALA A 142 -10.75 -13.89 -0.63
N VAL A 143 -11.09 -14.26 -1.87
CA VAL A 143 -10.09 -14.60 -2.89
C VAL A 143 -9.31 -13.36 -3.33
N LEU A 144 -9.98 -12.23 -3.59
CA LEU A 144 -9.32 -10.97 -3.99
C LEU A 144 -8.30 -10.46 -2.95
N LEU A 145 -8.55 -10.72 -1.66
CA LEU A 145 -7.65 -10.37 -0.57
C LEU A 145 -6.58 -11.43 -0.34
N LEU A 146 -6.96 -12.68 -0.08
CA LEU A 146 -6.03 -13.73 0.32
C LEU A 146 -5.09 -14.15 -0.81
N TRP A 147 -5.60 -14.24 -2.04
CA TRP A 147 -4.82 -14.58 -3.23
C TRP A 147 -4.30 -13.33 -3.97
N ASN A 148 -4.19 -12.20 -3.26
CA ASN A 148 -3.72 -10.95 -3.87
C ASN A 148 -2.30 -11.11 -4.42
N PHE A 149 -2.15 -10.86 -5.73
CA PHE A 149 -0.86 -10.93 -6.42
C PHE A 149 0.21 -10.05 -5.77
N GLY A 150 -0.12 -8.81 -5.42
CA GLY A 150 0.83 -7.86 -4.84
C GLY A 150 1.44 -8.36 -3.54
N LEU A 151 0.62 -8.96 -2.65
CA LEU A 151 1.12 -9.54 -1.39
C LEU A 151 2.02 -10.76 -1.62
N PHE A 152 1.72 -11.63 -2.60
CA PHE A 152 2.62 -12.74 -2.93
C PHE A 152 4.00 -12.26 -3.36
N ILE A 153 4.04 -11.27 -4.26
CA ILE A 153 5.29 -10.73 -4.79
C ILE A 153 6.07 -10.00 -3.70
N VAL A 154 5.41 -9.11 -2.96
CA VAL A 154 6.08 -8.19 -2.03
C VAL A 154 6.48 -8.88 -0.73
N ASP A 155 5.64 -9.77 -0.18
CA ASP A 155 5.92 -10.37 1.13
C ASP A 155 6.62 -11.72 1.02
N HIS A 156 6.14 -12.61 0.14
CA HIS A 156 6.60 -14.00 0.11
C HIS A 156 7.72 -14.29 -0.88
N ILE A 157 7.96 -13.39 -1.85
CA ILE A 157 9.12 -13.45 -2.74
C ILE A 157 10.09 -12.34 -2.34
N HIS A 158 9.75 -11.07 -2.54
CA HIS A 158 10.64 -9.94 -2.25
C HIS A 158 11.06 -9.83 -0.77
N PHE A 159 10.24 -10.31 0.18
CA PHE A 159 10.45 -10.32 1.64
C PHE A 159 10.06 -9.02 2.36
N GLN A 160 8.83 -8.95 2.86
CA GLN A 160 8.31 -7.88 3.72
C GLN A 160 7.17 -8.40 4.62
N TYR A 161 6.88 -7.69 5.72
CA TYR A 161 5.74 -7.98 6.60
C TYR A 161 4.50 -7.14 6.26
N ASN A 162 4.18 -6.89 4.98
CA ASN A 162 3.05 -6.00 4.69
C ASN A 162 1.70 -6.65 4.97
N GLY A 163 1.52 -7.96 4.76
CA GLY A 163 0.29 -8.69 5.03
C GLY A 163 -0.13 -8.50 6.50
N PHE A 164 0.81 -8.72 7.43
CA PHE A 164 0.65 -8.39 8.85
C PHE A 164 0.14 -6.96 9.08
N LEU A 165 0.76 -5.95 8.47
CA LEU A 165 0.40 -4.54 8.61
C LEU A 165 -0.95 -4.20 7.97
N PHE A 166 -1.21 -4.70 6.76
CA PHE A 166 -2.48 -4.57 6.08
C PHE A 166 -3.60 -5.30 6.82
N GLY A 167 -3.27 -6.34 7.59
CA GLY A 167 -4.19 -7.01 8.51
C GLY A 167 -4.73 -6.04 9.55
N PHE A 168 -3.87 -5.25 10.20
CA PHE A 168 -4.31 -4.18 11.10
C PHE A 168 -5.12 -3.10 10.37
N LEU A 169 -4.71 -2.69 9.17
CA LEU A 169 -5.46 -1.70 8.39
C LEU A 169 -6.88 -2.18 8.09
N LEU A 170 -7.01 -3.39 7.56
CA LEU A 170 -8.29 -3.96 7.15
C LEU A 170 -9.17 -4.33 8.35
N LEU A 171 -8.59 -4.83 9.46
CA LEU A 171 -9.34 -5.01 10.70
C LEU A 171 -9.89 -3.67 11.20
N SER A 172 -9.07 -2.61 11.21
CA SER A 172 -9.51 -1.28 11.58
C SER A 172 -10.67 -0.79 10.71
N VAL A 173 -10.55 -0.92 9.38
CA VAL A 173 -11.63 -0.61 8.43
C VAL A 173 -12.88 -1.46 8.72
N ALA A 174 -12.75 -2.76 8.94
CA ALA A 174 -13.86 -3.65 9.27
C ALA A 174 -14.57 -3.22 10.55
N LYS A 175 -13.83 -2.82 11.60
CA LYS A 175 -14.42 -2.29 12.83
C LYS A 175 -15.20 -1.00 12.62
N HIS A 176 -14.75 -0.11 11.74
CA HIS A 176 -15.52 1.07 11.37
C HIS A 176 -16.77 0.72 10.53
N LEU A 177 -16.70 -0.27 9.65
CA LEU A 177 -17.87 -0.79 8.92
C LEU A 177 -18.90 -1.43 9.87
N GLN A 178 -18.44 -2.02 10.99
CA GLN A 178 -19.27 -2.61 12.05
C GLN A 178 -19.73 -1.58 13.11
N ALA A 179 -19.47 -0.28 12.92
CA ALA A 179 -19.74 0.79 13.90
C ALA A 179 -19.01 0.65 15.26
N GLN A 180 -17.97 -0.18 15.35
CA GLN A 180 -17.11 -0.36 16.53
C GLN A 180 -15.93 0.62 16.49
N HIS A 181 -16.23 1.92 16.55
CA HIS A 181 -15.25 2.99 16.26
C HIS A 181 -14.02 3.02 17.17
N LEU A 182 -14.18 2.76 18.47
CA LEU A 182 -13.03 2.76 19.40
C LEU A 182 -12.05 1.60 19.11
N GLN A 183 -12.56 0.43 18.74
CA GLN A 183 -11.71 -0.71 18.35
C GLN A 183 -10.99 -0.42 17.03
N GLY A 184 -11.69 0.19 16.05
CA GLY A 184 -11.05 0.65 14.82
C GLY A 184 -9.94 1.67 15.07
N ALA A 185 -10.20 2.66 15.92
CA ALA A 185 -9.21 3.67 16.30
C ALA A 185 -7.99 3.06 17.02
N LEU A 186 -8.21 2.09 17.90
CA LEU A 186 -7.13 1.35 18.58
C LEU A 186 -6.24 0.60 17.58
N LEU A 187 -6.85 -0.17 16.67
CA LEU A 187 -6.12 -0.93 15.64
C LEU A 187 -5.34 -0.02 14.70
N PHE A 188 -5.91 1.13 14.31
CA PHE A 188 -5.22 2.10 13.48
C PHE A 188 -4.09 2.82 14.22
N ALA A 189 -4.26 3.15 15.50
CA ALA A 189 -3.19 3.73 16.31
C ALA A 189 -2.01 2.76 16.47
N ILE A 190 -2.30 1.46 16.66
CA ILE A 190 -1.29 0.39 16.66
C ILE A 190 -0.58 0.35 15.31
N LEU A 191 -1.31 0.35 14.20
CA LEU A 191 -0.75 0.35 12.86
C LEU A 191 0.19 1.53 12.58
N LEU A 192 -0.18 2.75 12.97
CA LEU A 192 0.67 3.93 12.81
C LEU A 192 1.99 3.79 13.58
N ASN A 193 1.94 3.13 14.74
CA ASN A 193 3.12 2.84 15.56
C ASN A 193 3.89 1.59 15.09
N LEU A 194 3.34 0.80 14.16
CA LEU A 194 4.06 -0.28 13.46
C LEU A 194 4.73 0.21 12.18
N LYS A 195 4.10 1.10 11.41
CA LYS A 195 4.69 1.67 10.19
C LYS A 195 4.11 3.04 9.90
N HIS A 196 4.98 4.06 9.84
CA HIS A 196 4.57 5.46 9.68
C HIS A 196 3.98 5.78 8.30
N ILE A 197 4.15 4.93 7.28
CA ILE A 197 3.56 5.13 5.93
C ILE A 197 2.02 5.24 5.97
N TYR A 198 1.36 4.64 6.96
CA TYR A 198 -0.10 4.73 7.12
C TYR A 198 -0.56 6.13 7.56
N LEU A 199 0.35 7.07 7.81
CA LEU A 199 0.04 8.49 7.94
C LEU A 199 -0.70 9.02 6.69
N TYR A 200 -0.50 8.40 5.51
CA TYR A 200 -1.20 8.72 4.27
C TYR A 200 -2.72 8.66 4.41
N VAL A 201 -3.24 7.76 5.24
CA VAL A 201 -4.69 7.57 5.45
C VAL A 201 -5.19 8.16 6.76
N ALA A 202 -4.30 8.62 7.64
CA ALA A 202 -4.66 9.18 8.95
C ALA A 202 -5.62 10.37 8.88
N PRO A 203 -5.53 11.31 7.89
CA PRO A 203 -6.50 12.39 7.76
C PRO A 203 -7.94 11.89 7.61
N ALA A 204 -8.16 10.82 6.84
CA ALA A 204 -9.49 10.23 6.68
C ALA A 204 -10.05 9.69 8.00
N TYR A 205 -9.22 9.02 8.81
CA TYR A 205 -9.59 8.56 10.14
C TYR A 205 -9.93 9.72 11.08
N GLY A 206 -9.05 10.73 11.15
CA GLY A 206 -9.24 11.88 12.03
C GLY A 206 -10.54 12.63 11.74
N VAL A 207 -10.77 12.99 10.48
CA VAL A 207 -11.98 13.72 10.06
C VAL A 207 -13.23 12.85 10.23
N TYR A 208 -13.18 11.57 9.85
CA TYR A 208 -14.33 10.67 9.98
C TYR A 208 -14.72 10.42 11.44
N LEU A 209 -13.76 10.13 12.31
CA LEU A 209 -14.02 9.87 13.73
C LEU A 209 -14.49 11.14 14.43
N LEU A 210 -13.84 12.28 14.16
CA LEU A 210 -14.31 13.55 14.70
C LEU A 210 -15.76 13.80 14.27
N ARG A 211 -16.06 13.66 12.97
CA ARG A 211 -17.39 13.96 12.43
C ARG A 211 -18.49 12.95 12.81
N SER A 212 -18.17 11.66 12.84
CA SER A 212 -19.16 10.58 12.92
C SER A 212 -19.25 9.92 14.30
N TYR A 213 -18.18 10.01 15.10
CA TYR A 213 -18.16 9.49 16.46
C TYR A 213 -18.34 10.59 17.50
N CYS A 214 -17.61 11.71 17.40
CA CYS A 214 -17.69 12.79 18.40
C CYS A 214 -18.95 13.64 18.30
N PHE A 215 -19.49 13.88 17.09
CA PHE A 215 -20.81 14.50 16.93
C PHE A 215 -21.90 13.44 16.90
N THR A 216 -22.80 13.45 17.89
CA THR A 216 -23.81 12.39 18.11
C THR A 216 -25.06 12.56 17.25
N GLU A 217 -25.34 13.77 16.78
CA GLU A 217 -26.49 14.10 15.95
C GLU A 217 -26.07 14.82 14.68
N SER A 218 -26.71 14.46 13.56
CA SER A 218 -26.66 15.23 12.31
C SER A 218 -27.99 15.94 12.08
N SER A 219 -27.96 17.15 11.52
CA SER A 219 -29.19 17.76 11.00
C SER A 219 -29.77 16.90 9.86
N THR A 220 -31.08 17.04 9.60
CA THR A 220 -31.78 16.35 8.50
C THR A 220 -31.09 16.56 7.16
N ASP A 221 -30.45 17.71 6.97
CA ASP A 221 -29.75 18.11 5.74
C ASP A 221 -28.28 17.65 5.70
N GLY A 222 -27.84 16.87 6.70
CA GLY A 222 -26.45 16.42 6.89
C GLY A 222 -25.55 17.44 7.60
N GLY A 223 -26.04 18.66 7.86
CA GLY A 223 -25.32 19.72 8.56
C GLY A 223 -24.88 19.36 9.98
N ILE A 224 -23.79 19.99 10.43
CA ILE A 224 -23.21 19.78 11.77
C ILE A 224 -24.06 20.52 12.81
N ARG A 225 -24.56 19.79 13.80
CA ARG A 225 -25.14 20.38 15.01
C ARG A 225 -24.02 20.55 16.03
N TRP A 226 -23.46 21.75 16.14
CA TRP A 226 -22.33 22.00 17.06
C TRP A 226 -22.62 21.62 18.52
N ARG A 227 -23.89 21.69 18.94
CA ARG A 227 -24.35 21.27 20.28
C ARG A 227 -24.28 19.75 20.52
N SER A 228 -24.21 18.92 19.47
CA SER A 228 -24.12 17.45 19.59
C SER A 228 -22.69 16.94 19.80
N PHE A 229 -21.73 17.86 19.94
CA PHE A 229 -20.34 17.51 20.19
C PHE A 229 -20.16 16.91 21.60
N SER A 230 -19.68 15.68 21.66
CA SER A 230 -19.39 14.99 22.91
C SER A 230 -17.89 15.03 23.21
N LEU A 231 -17.51 15.87 24.19
CA LEU A 231 -16.13 15.93 24.68
C LEU A 231 -15.67 14.59 25.26
N LEU A 232 -16.56 13.84 25.92
CA LEU A 232 -16.24 12.51 26.47
C LEU A 232 -15.81 11.52 25.37
N ARG A 233 -16.48 11.54 24.21
CA ARG A 233 -16.10 10.70 23.05
C ARG A 233 -14.78 11.12 22.44
N LEU A 234 -14.50 12.43 22.38
CA LEU A 234 -13.19 12.93 21.96
C LEU A 234 -12.09 12.47 22.92
N LEU A 235 -12.32 12.62 24.23
CA LEU A 235 -11.37 12.17 25.26
C LEU A 235 -11.14 10.66 25.21
N ALA A 236 -12.18 9.86 24.96
CA ALA A 236 -12.03 8.41 24.79
C ALA A 236 -11.19 8.03 23.55
N LEU A 237 -11.34 8.74 22.43
CA LEU A 237 -10.46 8.56 21.27
C LEU A 237 -9.03 9.02 21.58
N GLY A 238 -8.90 10.19 22.22
CA GLY A 238 -7.61 10.74 22.64
C GLY A 238 -6.87 9.78 23.56
N SER A 239 -7.55 9.19 24.55
CA SER A 239 -6.94 8.25 25.48
C SER A 239 -6.44 6.98 24.79
N VAL A 240 -7.15 6.48 23.77
CA VAL A 240 -6.70 5.33 22.98
C VAL A 240 -5.40 5.66 22.23
N VAL A 241 -5.35 6.80 21.54
CA VAL A 241 -4.15 7.23 20.80
C VAL A 241 -2.99 7.49 21.76
N MET A 242 -3.23 8.22 22.85
CA MET A 242 -2.22 8.53 23.86
C MET A 242 -1.68 7.28 24.55
N ALA A 243 -2.53 6.29 24.84
CA ALA A 243 -2.09 5.04 25.44
C ALA A 243 -1.17 4.25 24.50
N VAL A 244 -1.55 4.10 23.22
CA VAL A 244 -0.72 3.37 22.25
C VAL A 244 0.59 4.11 21.96
N CYS A 245 0.54 5.43 21.74
CA CYS A 245 1.75 6.23 21.54
C CYS A 245 2.64 6.25 22.79
N GLY A 246 2.05 6.28 23.98
CA GLY A 246 2.76 6.19 25.25
C GLY A 246 3.46 4.85 25.43
N LEU A 247 2.81 3.73 25.09
CA LEU A 247 3.43 2.40 25.11
C LEU A 247 4.56 2.25 24.07
N SER A 248 4.38 2.83 22.89
CA SER A 248 5.35 2.75 21.79
C SER A 248 6.55 3.68 22.03
N PHE A 249 6.32 4.99 22.14
CA PHE A 249 7.38 6.01 22.23
C PHE A 249 7.79 6.35 23.67
N GLY A 250 7.00 6.01 24.69
CA GLY A 250 7.26 6.35 26.09
C GLY A 250 8.67 6.00 26.58
N PRO A 251 9.18 4.77 26.36
CA PRO A 251 10.55 4.41 26.74
C PRO A 251 11.60 5.36 26.13
N PHE A 252 11.45 5.69 24.84
CA PHE A 252 12.38 6.55 24.11
C PHE A 252 12.26 8.03 24.51
N ILE A 253 11.07 8.49 24.92
CA ILE A 253 10.87 9.83 25.48
C ILE A 253 11.58 9.95 26.82
N VAL A 254 11.41 8.98 27.72
CA VAL A 254 12.07 8.96 29.04
C VAL A 254 13.60 8.92 28.90
N MET A 255 14.12 8.24 27.89
CA MET A 255 15.56 8.20 27.58
C MET A 255 16.08 9.44 26.83
N GLY A 256 15.22 10.42 26.49
CA GLY A 256 15.62 11.61 25.74
C GLY A 256 15.95 11.35 24.26
N GLN A 257 15.51 10.22 23.69
CA GLN A 257 15.88 9.76 22.35
C GLN A 257 14.84 10.08 21.26
N LEU A 258 13.74 10.78 21.60
CA LEU A 258 12.69 11.09 20.64
C LEU A 258 13.21 11.78 19.35
N PRO A 259 14.12 12.77 19.40
CA PRO A 259 14.68 13.36 18.17
C PRO A 259 15.44 12.36 17.30
N GLN A 260 16.15 11.41 17.91
CA GLN A 260 16.88 10.36 17.20
C GLN A 260 15.92 9.36 16.54
N VAL A 261 14.85 8.96 17.22
CA VAL A 261 13.83 8.10 16.63
C VAL A 261 13.18 8.80 15.44
N LEU A 262 12.78 10.06 15.59
CA LEU A 262 12.15 10.82 14.51
C LEU A 262 13.06 11.03 13.29
N SER A 263 14.37 11.24 13.49
CA SER A 263 15.33 11.38 12.39
C SER A 263 15.51 10.09 11.58
N ARG A 264 15.35 8.92 12.22
CA ARG A 264 15.35 7.60 11.56
C ARG A 264 14.05 7.35 10.79
N LEU A 265 12.91 7.68 11.39
CA LEU A 265 11.59 7.48 10.77
C LEU A 265 11.37 8.38 9.55
N PHE A 266 11.88 9.62 9.59
CA PHE A 266 11.71 10.60 8.52
C PHE A 266 13.07 11.08 7.98
N PRO A 267 13.76 10.26 7.17
CA PRO A 267 15.04 10.62 6.57
C PRO A 267 14.83 11.62 5.42
N PHE A 268 14.88 12.92 5.73
CA PHE A 268 14.63 14.00 4.77
C PHE A 268 15.65 14.14 3.63
N LYS A 269 16.80 13.46 3.70
CA LYS A 269 17.87 13.53 2.69
C LYS A 269 17.59 12.67 1.44
N ARG A 270 16.34 12.32 1.19
CA ARG A 270 15.97 11.44 0.08
C ARG A 270 15.33 12.19 -1.08
N GLY A 271 15.75 11.89 -2.31
CA GLY A 271 15.26 12.56 -3.53
C GLY A 271 13.80 12.23 -3.87
N LEU A 272 13.18 13.06 -4.73
CA LEU A 272 11.75 12.99 -5.10
C LEU A 272 11.32 11.61 -5.63
N CYS A 273 12.13 11.03 -6.51
CA CYS A 273 11.90 9.71 -7.09
C CYS A 273 13.11 8.80 -6.84
N HIS A 274 12.83 7.52 -6.58
CA HIS A 274 13.86 6.49 -6.53
C HIS A 274 14.40 6.11 -7.91
N ALA A 275 15.42 5.24 -7.98
CA ALA A 275 15.94 4.69 -9.23
C ALA A 275 14.86 3.99 -10.07
N TYR A 276 13.87 3.38 -9.41
CA TYR A 276 12.60 2.98 -10.02
C TYR A 276 11.53 4.02 -9.67
N TRP A 277 10.92 4.63 -10.68
CA TRP A 277 9.88 5.64 -10.47
C TRP A 277 8.57 4.94 -10.09
N ALA A 278 8.07 5.17 -8.87
CA ALA A 278 6.72 4.77 -8.53
C ALA A 278 5.75 5.40 -9.55
N PRO A 279 4.73 4.67 -10.03
CA PRO A 279 3.86 5.17 -11.10
C PRO A 279 2.87 6.21 -10.58
N ASN A 280 3.34 7.44 -10.39
CA ASN A 280 2.62 8.57 -9.84
C ASN A 280 2.78 9.82 -10.73
N ALA A 281 2.31 10.98 -10.25
CA ALA A 281 2.37 12.22 -11.04
C ALA A 281 3.81 12.64 -11.34
N TRP A 282 4.75 12.36 -10.43
CA TRP A 282 6.16 12.72 -10.57
C TRP A 282 6.88 11.89 -11.64
N ALA A 283 6.48 10.63 -11.85
CA ALA A 283 7.00 9.83 -12.97
C ALA A 283 6.64 10.45 -14.34
N LEU A 284 5.42 10.98 -14.48
CA LEU A 284 5.00 11.70 -15.69
C LEU A 284 5.75 13.04 -15.83
N TYR A 285 5.93 13.76 -14.72
CA TYR A 285 6.67 15.02 -14.69
C TYR A 285 8.14 14.84 -15.11
N ASN A 286 8.81 13.84 -14.55
CA ASN A 286 10.21 13.53 -14.88
C ASN A 286 10.35 13.02 -16.33
N ALA A 287 9.37 12.27 -16.83
CA ALA A 287 9.36 11.84 -18.23
C ALA A 287 9.22 13.04 -19.17
N LEU A 288 8.32 13.99 -18.84
CA LEU A 288 8.16 15.22 -19.59
C LEU A 288 9.45 16.05 -19.58
N ASP A 289 10.08 16.23 -18.43
CA ASP A 289 11.37 16.92 -18.30
C ASP A 289 12.44 16.32 -19.22
N LYS A 290 12.58 14.98 -19.22
CA LYS A 290 13.51 14.28 -20.11
C LYS A 290 13.18 14.45 -21.59
N VAL A 291 11.90 14.41 -21.97
CA VAL A 291 11.47 14.62 -23.36
C VAL A 291 11.79 16.05 -23.80
N LEU A 292 11.48 17.04 -22.96
CA LEU A 292 11.78 18.45 -23.24
C LEU A 292 13.28 18.72 -23.35
N ALA A 293 14.09 18.16 -22.46
CA ALA A 293 15.54 18.26 -22.53
C ALA A 293 16.08 17.66 -23.84
N THR A 294 15.61 16.47 -24.21
CA THR A 294 16.03 15.79 -25.44
C THR A 294 15.62 16.57 -26.69
N LEU A 295 14.40 17.11 -26.71
CA LEU A 295 13.92 17.96 -27.81
C LEU A 295 14.68 19.28 -27.89
N GLY A 296 14.94 19.93 -26.76
CA GLY A 296 15.70 21.18 -26.70
C GLY A 296 17.13 21.04 -27.24
N VAL A 297 17.81 19.93 -26.93
CA VAL A 297 19.13 19.61 -27.51
C VAL A 297 19.02 19.37 -29.01
N ARG A 298 18.04 18.57 -29.46
CA ARG A 298 17.84 18.29 -30.90
C ARG A 298 17.51 19.54 -31.72
N LEU A 299 16.76 20.47 -31.13
CA LEU A 299 16.38 21.75 -31.74
C LEU A 299 17.44 22.83 -31.55
N LYS A 300 18.60 22.52 -30.94
CA LYS A 300 19.69 23.47 -30.63
C LYS A 300 19.28 24.64 -29.74
N LEU A 301 18.18 24.50 -29.00
CA LEU A 301 17.70 25.48 -28.03
C LEU A 301 18.42 25.35 -26.68
N LEU A 302 18.94 24.16 -26.39
CA LEU A 302 19.73 23.85 -25.19
C LEU A 302 21.09 23.30 -25.61
N LYS A 303 22.15 23.67 -24.90
CA LYS A 303 23.47 23.06 -25.07
C LYS A 303 23.60 21.87 -24.14
N GLU A 304 24.06 20.75 -24.67
CA GLU A 304 24.25 19.51 -23.89
C GLU A 304 25.22 19.70 -22.71
N ALA A 305 26.18 20.62 -22.83
CA ALA A 305 27.13 20.97 -21.77
C ALA A 305 26.51 21.74 -20.58
N GLU A 306 25.33 22.32 -20.74
CA GLU A 306 24.64 23.09 -19.69
C GLU A 306 23.62 22.22 -18.91
N LEU A 307 23.38 20.99 -19.36
CA LEU A 307 22.46 20.07 -18.72
C LEU A 307 23.13 19.36 -17.54
N PRO A 308 22.45 19.24 -16.38
CA PRO A 308 22.94 18.40 -15.28
C PRO A 308 23.18 16.98 -15.79
N GLN A 309 24.36 16.43 -15.56
CA GLN A 309 24.67 15.06 -15.95
C GLN A 309 23.67 14.13 -15.25
N ALA A 310 22.87 13.40 -16.02
CA ALA A 310 21.79 12.58 -15.49
C ALA A 310 22.34 11.46 -14.59
N SER A 311 22.40 11.69 -13.28
CA SER A 311 22.79 10.68 -12.29
C SER A 311 21.59 9.78 -11.97
N MET A 312 21.14 8.99 -12.95
CA MET A 312 20.27 7.84 -12.66
C MET A 312 21.13 6.76 -11.98
N THR A 313 21.58 7.02 -10.76
CA THR A 313 22.46 6.11 -10.02
C THR A 313 21.67 4.90 -9.53
N GLY A 314 22.30 3.73 -9.57
CA GLY A 314 21.72 2.45 -9.17
C GLY A 314 21.40 2.40 -7.68
N GLY A 315 20.30 3.03 -7.27
CA GLY A 315 19.77 2.99 -5.91
C GLY A 315 20.42 3.96 -4.91
N LEU A 316 21.42 4.74 -5.31
CA LEU A 316 21.99 5.78 -4.44
C LEU A 316 21.11 7.03 -4.43
N VAL A 317 20.82 7.48 -3.23
CA VAL A 317 19.87 8.56 -2.95
C VAL A 317 20.58 9.90 -3.14
N GLN A 318 20.39 10.54 -4.30
CA GLN A 318 20.83 11.91 -4.54
C GLN A 318 19.62 12.81 -4.87
N GLU A 319 19.71 14.09 -4.52
CA GLU A 319 18.72 15.10 -4.89
C GLU A 319 18.75 15.30 -6.41
N PHE A 320 17.68 14.88 -7.08
CA PHE A 320 17.53 15.06 -8.52
C PHE A 320 17.10 16.50 -8.81
N GLN A 321 17.91 17.23 -9.58
CA GLN A 321 17.54 18.51 -10.16
C GLN A 321 16.99 18.30 -11.56
N HIS A 322 15.81 18.86 -11.82
CA HIS A 322 15.16 18.83 -13.13
C HIS A 322 15.94 19.69 -14.13
N SER A 323 16.02 19.22 -15.38
CA SER A 323 16.84 19.86 -16.41
C SER A 323 16.17 21.08 -17.04
N VAL A 324 14.85 21.02 -17.25
CA VAL A 324 14.06 22.05 -17.95
C VAL A 324 12.91 22.53 -17.07
N LEU A 325 12.22 21.61 -16.42
CA LEU A 325 11.11 21.91 -15.54
C LEU A 325 11.60 22.41 -14.16
N PRO A 326 10.80 23.18 -13.41
CA PRO A 326 11.15 23.59 -12.06
C PRO A 326 11.38 22.39 -11.13
N SER A 327 12.46 22.45 -10.34
CA SER A 327 12.71 21.43 -9.32
C SER A 327 11.61 21.41 -8.26
N VAL A 328 11.06 20.23 -8.02
CA VAL A 328 9.98 20.04 -7.04
C VAL A 328 10.59 19.80 -5.66
N SER A 329 10.23 20.61 -4.67
CA SER A 329 10.69 20.46 -3.29
C SER A 329 9.70 19.64 -2.44
N PRO A 330 10.14 19.11 -1.27
CA PRO A 330 9.25 18.41 -0.34
C PRO A 330 8.04 19.25 0.09
N SER A 331 8.21 20.57 0.26
CA SER A 331 7.11 21.46 0.63
C SER A 331 6.06 21.58 -0.48
N VAL A 332 6.47 21.64 -1.75
CA VAL A 332 5.55 21.65 -2.89
C VAL A 332 4.75 20.34 -2.93
N THR A 333 5.42 19.20 -2.77
CA THR A 333 4.72 17.89 -2.75
C THR A 333 3.72 17.80 -1.61
N LEU A 334 4.07 18.29 -0.41
CA LEU A 334 3.16 18.34 0.73
C LEU A 334 1.91 19.17 0.42
N VAL A 335 2.08 20.35 -0.18
CA VAL A 335 0.95 21.20 -0.59
C VAL A 335 0.08 20.49 -1.64
N CYS A 336 0.68 19.89 -2.67
CA CYS A 336 -0.05 19.14 -3.69
C CYS A 336 -0.83 17.97 -3.08
N THR A 337 -0.22 17.19 -2.18
CA THR A 337 -0.88 16.10 -1.46
C THR A 337 -2.06 16.63 -0.64
N LEU A 338 -1.86 17.66 0.19
CA LEU A 338 -2.92 18.23 1.02
C LEU A 338 -4.09 18.75 0.19
N LEU A 339 -3.82 19.48 -0.90
CA LEU A 339 -4.84 19.97 -1.81
C LEU A 339 -5.60 18.83 -2.49
N SER A 340 -4.93 17.73 -2.85
CA SER A 340 -5.56 16.57 -3.48
C SER A 340 -6.54 15.84 -2.55
N ILE A 341 -6.24 15.74 -1.26
CA ILE A 341 -7.07 15.01 -0.28
C ILE A 341 -8.15 15.88 0.36
N LEU A 342 -7.96 17.20 0.38
CA LEU A 342 -8.84 18.14 1.08
C LEU A 342 -10.32 18.07 0.64
N PRO A 343 -10.67 18.00 -0.65
CA PRO A 343 -12.09 17.88 -1.03
C PRO A 343 -12.73 16.58 -0.56
N ALA A 344 -11.99 15.46 -0.49
CA ALA A 344 -12.48 14.20 0.07
C ALA A 344 -12.78 14.32 1.57
N LEU A 345 -11.86 14.96 2.32
CA LEU A 345 -12.04 15.24 3.75
C LEU A 345 -13.22 16.19 3.98
N ALA A 346 -13.34 17.24 3.17
CA ALA A 346 -14.45 18.19 3.25
C ALA A 346 -15.80 17.53 2.93
N SER A 347 -15.85 16.60 1.97
CA SER A 347 -17.05 15.83 1.64
C SER A 347 -17.53 15.01 2.84
N ILE A 348 -16.64 14.27 3.52
CA ILE A 348 -16.99 13.53 4.74
C ILE A 348 -17.39 14.46 5.88
N TRP A 349 -16.64 15.55 6.09
CA TRP A 349 -16.93 16.50 7.15
C TRP A 349 -18.34 17.10 7.02
N ARG A 350 -18.71 17.48 5.79
CA ARG A 350 -20.03 18.06 5.49
C ARG A 350 -21.13 16.99 5.54
N ARG A 351 -20.89 15.81 4.98
CA ARG A 351 -21.88 14.74 4.86
C ARG A 351 -21.22 13.37 5.13
N PRO A 352 -21.20 12.90 6.39
CA PRO A 352 -20.67 11.57 6.69
C PRO A 352 -21.61 10.51 6.10
N ARG A 353 -21.26 9.97 4.93
CA ARG A 353 -22.00 8.90 4.23
C ARG A 353 -21.80 7.52 4.88
N GLY A 354 -21.83 7.48 6.21
CA GLY A 354 -21.48 6.31 7.00
C GLY A 354 -20.10 5.75 6.67
N ALA A 355 -19.92 4.46 6.97
CA ALA A 355 -18.62 3.81 6.87
C ALA A 355 -18.14 3.55 5.42
N ARG A 356 -19.05 3.52 4.43
CA ARG A 356 -18.69 3.46 3.01
C ARG A 356 -18.12 4.78 2.50
N GLY A 357 -18.67 5.91 2.97
CA GLY A 357 -18.08 7.23 2.75
C GLY A 357 -16.66 7.30 3.29
N PHE A 358 -16.46 6.86 4.54
CA PHE A 358 -15.14 6.73 5.16
C PHE A 358 -14.17 5.94 4.28
N LEU A 359 -14.55 4.74 3.84
CA LEU A 359 -13.67 3.90 3.02
C LEU A 359 -13.28 4.59 1.71
N ARG A 360 -14.22 5.27 1.03
CA ARG A 360 -13.90 6.06 -0.18
C ARG A 360 -12.93 7.21 0.10
N CYS A 361 -13.11 7.95 1.19
CA CYS A 361 -12.16 9.01 1.55
C CYS A 361 -10.80 8.45 1.95
N LEU A 362 -10.75 7.31 2.63
CA LEU A 362 -9.51 6.61 2.95
C LEU A 362 -8.76 6.25 1.66
N LEU A 363 -9.45 5.73 0.66
CA LEU A 363 -8.87 5.41 -0.65
C LEU A 363 -8.37 6.66 -1.39
N LEU A 364 -9.12 7.77 -1.34
CA LEU A 364 -8.68 9.03 -1.92
C LEU A 364 -7.50 9.65 -1.18
N CYS A 365 -7.40 9.49 0.14
CA CYS A 365 -6.22 9.90 0.90
C CYS A 365 -5.00 9.04 0.57
N ALA A 366 -5.19 7.72 0.44
CA ALA A 366 -4.15 6.79 0.02
C ALA A 366 -3.63 7.13 -1.38
N LEU A 367 -4.52 7.27 -2.36
CA LEU A 367 -4.16 7.60 -3.74
C LEU A 367 -3.63 9.03 -3.88
N GLY A 368 -4.19 10.02 -3.19
CA GLY A 368 -3.67 11.40 -3.22
C GLY A 368 -2.24 11.49 -2.67
N SER A 369 -1.97 10.81 -1.55
CA SER A 369 -0.62 10.69 -0.99
C SER A 369 0.32 9.90 -1.92
N TYR A 370 -0.18 8.84 -2.56
CA TYR A 370 0.60 8.07 -3.52
C TYR A 370 0.96 8.87 -4.78
N MET A 371 0.02 9.66 -5.29
CA MET A 371 0.15 10.43 -6.53
C MET A 371 1.09 11.62 -6.39
N PHE A 372 1.02 12.32 -5.24
CA PHE A 372 1.69 13.60 -5.04
C PHE A 372 2.69 13.62 -3.88
N GLY A 373 2.84 12.52 -3.13
CA GLY A 373 3.75 12.48 -1.99
C GLY A 373 5.23 12.61 -2.38
N TRP A 374 6.03 13.12 -1.46
CA TRP A 374 7.49 13.04 -1.53
C TRP A 374 7.92 11.60 -1.30
N HIS A 375 8.81 11.08 -2.15
CA HIS A 375 9.43 9.77 -1.93
C HIS A 375 8.40 8.65 -1.71
N VAL A 376 7.59 8.41 -2.73
CA VAL A 376 6.61 7.30 -2.71
C VAL A 376 7.24 6.08 -3.37
N HIS A 377 7.11 4.92 -2.72
CA HIS A 377 7.48 3.63 -3.28
C HIS A 377 6.32 2.99 -4.05
N GLU A 378 6.63 2.25 -5.12
CA GLU A 378 5.68 1.48 -5.93
C GLU A 378 4.79 0.56 -5.08
N LYS A 379 5.36 -0.06 -4.03
CA LYS A 379 4.67 -0.96 -3.10
C LYS A 379 3.49 -0.31 -2.36
N ALA A 380 3.52 1.02 -2.20
CA ALA A 380 2.50 1.77 -1.46
C ALA A 380 1.12 1.75 -2.15
N ILE A 381 1.04 1.40 -3.44
CA ILE A 381 -0.22 1.28 -4.17
C ILE A 381 -1.19 0.26 -3.53
N LEU A 382 -0.66 -0.73 -2.81
CA LEU A 382 -1.45 -1.75 -2.11
C LEU A 382 -2.30 -1.17 -0.96
N ILE A 383 -1.91 -0.02 -0.39
CA ILE A 383 -2.72 0.71 0.61
C ILE A 383 -4.07 1.12 0.01
N ALA A 384 -4.15 1.34 -1.31
CA ALA A 384 -5.40 1.64 -2.01
C ALA A 384 -6.06 0.37 -2.60
N ILE A 385 -5.29 -0.54 -3.21
CA ILE A 385 -5.86 -1.72 -3.89
C ILE A 385 -6.62 -2.64 -2.91
N LEU A 386 -6.04 -2.94 -1.74
CA LEU A 386 -6.62 -3.91 -0.82
C LEU A 386 -7.97 -3.41 -0.25
N PRO A 387 -8.09 -2.20 0.31
CA PRO A 387 -9.39 -1.73 0.82
C PRO A 387 -10.42 -1.48 -0.30
N LEU A 388 -9.98 -1.14 -1.53
CA LEU A 388 -10.88 -0.94 -2.67
C LEU A 388 -11.61 -2.23 -3.06
N SER A 389 -10.99 -3.41 -2.85
CA SER A 389 -11.64 -4.70 -3.11
C SER A 389 -12.97 -4.87 -2.35
N ILE A 390 -13.09 -4.26 -1.16
CA ILE A 390 -14.33 -4.31 -0.36
C ILE A 390 -15.46 -3.54 -1.06
N LEU A 391 -15.16 -2.40 -1.70
CA LEU A 391 -16.15 -1.65 -2.49
C LEU A 391 -16.41 -2.31 -3.86
N ALA A 392 -15.39 -2.94 -4.44
CA ALA A 392 -15.48 -3.62 -5.73
C ALA A 392 -16.54 -4.73 -5.76
N VAL A 393 -16.74 -5.44 -4.65
CA VAL A 393 -17.77 -6.49 -4.56
C VAL A 393 -19.18 -5.96 -4.28
N GLU A 394 -19.35 -4.65 -4.08
CA GLU A 394 -20.64 -4.04 -3.75
C GLU A 394 -21.16 -3.09 -4.82
N SER A 395 -20.27 -2.46 -5.60
CA SER A 395 -20.65 -1.51 -6.64
C SER A 395 -19.95 -1.81 -7.95
N ARG A 396 -20.71 -1.84 -9.05
CA ARG A 396 -20.18 -1.99 -10.41
C ARG A 396 -19.18 -0.88 -10.78
N GLU A 397 -19.38 0.35 -10.33
CA GLU A 397 -18.46 1.45 -10.63
C GLU A 397 -17.11 1.26 -9.93
N ASP A 398 -17.14 0.95 -8.62
CA ASP A 398 -15.93 0.64 -7.84
C ASP A 398 -15.25 -0.65 -8.34
N ALA A 399 -16.01 -1.63 -8.86
CA ALA A 399 -15.46 -2.84 -9.48
C ALA A 399 -14.65 -2.52 -10.74
N GLY A 400 -15.14 -1.64 -11.61
CA GLY A 400 -14.41 -1.17 -12.79
C GLY A 400 -13.12 -0.46 -12.41
N ILE A 401 -13.18 0.46 -11.42
CA ILE A 401 -11.99 1.15 -10.90
C ILE A 401 -10.99 0.16 -10.30
N PHE A 402 -11.46 -0.85 -9.55
CA PHE A 402 -10.63 -1.89 -8.98
C PHE A 402 -9.92 -2.74 -10.04
N LEU A 403 -10.62 -3.18 -11.09
CA LEU A 403 -10.02 -3.97 -12.16
C LEU A 403 -8.91 -3.22 -12.88
N LEU A 404 -9.11 -1.92 -13.12
CA LEU A 404 -8.10 -1.06 -13.73
C LEU A 404 -6.93 -0.82 -12.77
N LEU A 405 -7.21 -0.34 -11.54
CA LEU A 405 -6.19 0.01 -10.56
C LEU A 405 -5.37 -1.20 -10.11
N SER A 406 -6.00 -2.35 -9.87
CA SER A 406 -5.30 -3.57 -9.45
C SER A 406 -4.44 -4.12 -10.58
N THR A 407 -4.92 -4.19 -11.83
CA THR A 407 -4.11 -4.68 -12.95
C THR A 407 -2.89 -3.77 -13.18
N THR A 408 -3.12 -2.45 -13.23
CA THR A 408 -2.03 -1.47 -13.41
C THR A 408 -1.06 -1.47 -12.24
N GLY A 409 -1.58 -1.37 -11.01
CA GLY A 409 -0.75 -1.31 -9.80
C GLY A 409 0.04 -2.59 -9.59
N HIS A 410 -0.54 -3.76 -9.82
CA HIS A 410 0.17 -5.02 -9.76
C HIS A 410 1.25 -5.15 -10.85
N TYR A 411 0.95 -4.78 -12.10
CA TYR A 411 1.96 -4.79 -13.16
C TYR A 411 3.12 -3.85 -12.81
N SER A 412 2.86 -2.71 -12.18
CA SER A 412 3.91 -1.80 -11.74
C SER A 412 4.86 -2.36 -10.65
N LEU A 413 4.53 -3.51 -10.05
CA LEU A 413 5.42 -4.22 -9.13
C LEU A 413 6.35 -5.21 -9.85
N PHE A 414 6.17 -5.48 -11.14
CA PHE A 414 7.01 -6.42 -11.90
C PHE A 414 8.50 -6.12 -11.81
N PRO A 415 8.95 -4.85 -11.87
CA PRO A 415 10.36 -4.53 -11.77
C PRO A 415 11.01 -4.81 -10.41
N LEU A 416 10.22 -5.07 -9.35
CA LEU A 416 10.75 -5.48 -8.05
C LEU A 416 11.43 -6.85 -8.10
N LEU A 417 10.99 -7.71 -9.03
CA LEU A 417 11.56 -9.02 -9.29
C LEU A 417 12.23 -9.01 -10.66
N PHE A 418 13.48 -8.53 -10.68
CA PHE A 418 14.27 -8.34 -11.90
C PHE A 418 14.98 -9.61 -12.36
N THR A 419 14.98 -10.66 -11.55
CA THR A 419 15.64 -11.94 -11.86
C THR A 419 14.81 -12.74 -12.88
N PRO A 420 15.45 -13.29 -13.95
CA PRO A 420 14.73 -14.00 -15.01
C PRO A 420 13.98 -15.26 -14.53
N THR A 421 14.47 -15.91 -13.48
CA THR A 421 13.89 -17.13 -12.89
C THR A 421 12.48 -16.91 -12.33
N GLU A 422 12.17 -15.70 -11.87
CA GLU A 422 10.91 -15.33 -11.24
C GLU A 422 9.89 -14.81 -12.27
N LEU A 423 10.32 -14.56 -13.51
CA LEU A 423 9.44 -14.10 -14.60
C LEU A 423 8.23 -15.02 -14.83
N PRO A 424 8.37 -16.35 -15.02
CA PRO A 424 7.21 -17.22 -15.19
C PRO A 424 6.30 -17.21 -13.95
N ILE A 425 6.88 -17.13 -12.75
CA ILE A 425 6.12 -17.10 -11.50
C ILE A 425 5.27 -15.83 -11.42
N LYS A 426 5.86 -14.65 -11.62
CA LYS A 426 5.13 -13.38 -11.56
C LYS A 426 4.08 -13.26 -12.65
N VAL A 427 4.37 -13.71 -13.88
CA VAL A 427 3.38 -13.71 -14.98
C VAL A 427 2.21 -14.65 -14.65
N CYS A 428 2.46 -15.89 -14.22
CA CYS A 428 1.41 -16.84 -13.86
C CYS A 428 0.54 -16.33 -12.71
N LEU A 429 1.16 -15.84 -11.62
CA LEU A 429 0.42 -15.28 -10.49
C LEU A 429 -0.45 -14.08 -10.90
N MET A 430 0.09 -13.18 -11.73
CA MET A 430 -0.63 -12.01 -12.23
C MET A 430 -1.82 -12.40 -13.10
N LEU A 431 -1.62 -13.35 -14.02
CA LEU A 431 -2.68 -13.86 -14.89
C LEU A 431 -3.77 -14.57 -14.08
N MET A 432 -3.41 -15.43 -13.13
CA MET A 432 -4.38 -16.12 -12.28
C MET A 432 -5.23 -15.11 -11.49
N PHE A 433 -4.59 -14.13 -10.84
CA PHE A 433 -5.31 -13.09 -10.10
C PHE A 433 -6.21 -12.25 -11.00
N SER A 434 -5.70 -11.81 -12.16
CA SER A 434 -6.45 -10.95 -13.09
C SER A 434 -7.61 -11.71 -13.72
N LEU A 435 -7.38 -12.92 -14.25
CA LEU A 435 -8.44 -13.74 -14.84
C LEU A 435 -9.56 -14.02 -13.83
N PHE A 436 -9.21 -14.37 -12.59
CA PHE A 436 -10.19 -14.54 -11.52
C PHE A 436 -10.95 -13.23 -11.24
N SER A 437 -10.24 -12.12 -11.02
CA SER A 437 -10.83 -10.82 -10.69
C SER A 437 -11.83 -10.36 -11.75
N PHE A 438 -11.44 -10.41 -13.03
CA PHE A 438 -12.30 -10.02 -14.14
C PHE A 438 -13.52 -10.94 -14.26
N SER A 439 -13.31 -12.26 -14.17
CA SER A 439 -14.39 -13.24 -14.33
C SER A 439 -15.40 -13.16 -13.17
N ALA A 440 -14.90 -13.10 -11.94
CA ALA A 440 -15.72 -13.07 -10.73
C ALA A 440 -16.51 -11.75 -10.62
N LEU A 441 -15.88 -10.60 -10.82
CA LEU A 441 -16.56 -9.30 -10.73
C LEU A 441 -17.53 -9.09 -11.90
N ARG A 442 -17.19 -9.54 -13.12
CA ARG A 442 -18.10 -9.45 -14.27
C ARG A 442 -19.35 -10.31 -14.05
N LYS A 443 -19.18 -11.50 -13.46
CA LYS A 443 -20.31 -12.36 -13.09
C LYS A 443 -21.13 -11.76 -11.95
N LEU A 444 -20.48 -11.16 -10.96
CA LEU A 444 -21.14 -10.55 -9.81
C LEU A 444 -22.03 -9.38 -10.21
N HIS A 445 -21.54 -8.52 -11.10
CA HIS A 445 -22.21 -7.31 -11.58
C HIS A 445 -22.82 -7.47 -12.97
N SER A 446 -23.14 -8.70 -13.39
CA SER A 446 -23.58 -8.97 -14.77
C SER A 446 -24.87 -8.26 -15.16
N ALA A 447 -25.73 -7.94 -14.17
CA ALA A 447 -26.97 -7.21 -14.38
C ALA A 447 -26.75 -5.71 -14.69
N ASP A 448 -25.59 -5.14 -14.31
CA ASP A 448 -25.29 -3.71 -14.37
C ASP A 448 -24.48 -3.31 -15.63
N GLY A 449 -24.35 -4.23 -16.58
CA GLY A 449 -23.65 -4.01 -17.86
C GLY A 449 -22.14 -4.27 -17.82
N SER A 450 -21.40 -3.73 -18.81
CA SER A 450 -19.94 -3.88 -18.89
C SER A 450 -19.27 -3.26 -17.67
N LEU A 451 -18.20 -3.83 -17.11
CA LEU A 451 -17.44 -3.20 -16.01
C LEU A 451 -16.49 -2.11 -16.51
N LEU A 452 -16.00 -2.27 -17.75
CA LEU A 452 -14.96 -1.45 -18.33
C LEU A 452 -15.45 -0.74 -19.60
N HIS A 453 -14.95 0.46 -19.81
CA HIS A 453 -15.11 1.19 -21.06
C HIS A 453 -14.14 0.67 -22.14
N PRO A 454 -14.47 0.80 -23.44
CA PRO A 454 -13.59 0.30 -24.51
C PRO A 454 -12.16 0.85 -24.44
N LEU A 455 -11.99 2.13 -24.09
CA LEU A 455 -10.67 2.74 -23.92
C LEU A 455 -9.89 2.14 -22.74
N GLU A 456 -10.58 1.76 -21.67
CA GLU A 456 -9.96 1.06 -20.53
C GLU A 456 -9.48 -0.33 -20.94
N VAL A 457 -10.25 -1.04 -21.78
CA VAL A 457 -9.83 -2.33 -22.34
C VAL A 457 -8.60 -2.17 -23.23
N VAL A 458 -8.59 -1.18 -24.13
CA VAL A 458 -7.42 -0.90 -24.98
C VAL A 458 -6.19 -0.57 -24.15
N TYR A 459 -6.34 0.24 -23.09
CA TYR A 459 -5.26 0.54 -22.15
C TYR A 459 -4.74 -0.74 -21.45
N LEU A 460 -5.63 -1.60 -20.96
CA LEU A 460 -5.21 -2.84 -20.31
C LEU A 460 -4.52 -3.81 -21.27
N LEU A 461 -4.94 -3.89 -22.53
CA LEU A 461 -4.23 -4.65 -23.57
C LEU A 461 -2.83 -4.07 -23.83
N GLY A 462 -2.70 -2.75 -23.80
CA GLY A 462 -1.42 -2.08 -23.91
C GLY A 462 -0.44 -2.40 -22.78
N LEU A 463 -0.90 -2.71 -21.56
CA LEU A 463 -0.03 -3.24 -20.49
C LEU A 463 0.67 -4.53 -20.93
N GLY A 464 -0.05 -5.43 -21.63
CA GLY A 464 0.53 -6.65 -22.17
C GLY A 464 1.64 -6.37 -23.19
N MET A 465 1.46 -5.33 -24.03
CA MET A 465 2.48 -4.90 -24.98
C MET A 465 3.70 -4.29 -24.28
N VAL A 466 3.49 -3.47 -23.24
CA VAL A 466 4.58 -2.92 -22.42
C VAL A 466 5.33 -4.03 -21.70
N ALA A 467 4.63 -5.06 -21.20
CA ALA A 467 5.24 -6.23 -20.57
C ALA A 467 6.08 -7.03 -21.57
N LEU A 468 5.54 -7.33 -22.75
CA LEU A 468 6.26 -8.02 -23.82
C LEU A 468 7.51 -7.23 -24.24
N PHE A 469 7.37 -5.92 -24.40
CA PHE A 469 8.50 -5.06 -24.71
C PHE A 469 9.55 -5.09 -23.60
N SER A 470 9.15 -4.88 -22.35
CA SER A 470 10.05 -4.67 -21.21
C SER A 470 10.76 -5.95 -20.77
N GLU A 471 10.05 -7.07 -20.75
CA GLU A 471 10.53 -8.34 -20.19
C GLU A 471 11.09 -9.30 -21.25
N VAL A 472 10.67 -9.18 -22.52
CA VAL A 472 11.07 -10.11 -23.60
C VAL A 472 11.88 -9.40 -24.69
N LEU A 473 11.34 -8.38 -25.33
CA LEU A 473 11.99 -7.76 -26.50
C LEU A 473 13.22 -6.93 -26.11
N PHE A 474 13.13 -6.14 -25.05
CA PHE A 474 14.19 -5.23 -24.64
C PHE A 474 15.46 -5.97 -24.17
N PRO A 475 15.40 -7.02 -23.34
CA PRO A 475 16.59 -7.78 -22.95
C PRO A 475 17.33 -8.43 -24.13
N LEU A 476 16.62 -8.75 -25.22
CA LEU A 476 17.17 -9.30 -26.46
C LEU A 476 17.71 -8.22 -27.42
N SER A 477 17.41 -6.94 -27.16
CA SER A 477 17.79 -5.83 -28.02
C SER A 477 19.20 -5.28 -27.69
N PRO A 478 19.90 -4.67 -28.66
CA PRO A 478 21.17 -3.99 -28.41
C PRO A 478 21.02 -2.73 -27.53
N TRP A 479 19.79 -2.26 -27.30
CA TRP A 479 19.51 -1.08 -26.48
C TRP A 479 19.79 -1.29 -25.00
N LYS A 480 19.91 -2.54 -24.53
CA LYS A 480 20.25 -2.85 -23.14
C LYS A 480 21.50 -2.13 -22.64
N GLN A 481 22.52 -2.01 -23.49
CA GLN A 481 23.78 -1.34 -23.14
C GLN A 481 23.67 0.19 -23.18
N ARG A 482 22.81 0.74 -24.07
CA ARG A 482 22.68 2.18 -24.28
C ARG A 482 21.65 2.83 -23.36
N LEU A 483 20.57 2.14 -23.04
CA LEU A 483 19.40 2.67 -22.32
C LEU A 483 18.91 1.69 -21.24
N PRO A 484 19.75 1.28 -20.26
CA PRO A 484 19.43 0.20 -19.31
C PRO A 484 18.15 0.44 -18.49
N PHE A 485 17.76 1.71 -18.27
CA PHE A 485 16.59 2.08 -17.49
C PHE A 485 15.31 2.28 -18.32
N LEU A 486 15.34 2.06 -19.64
CA LEU A 486 14.17 2.28 -20.51
C LEU A 486 12.95 1.42 -20.16
N PRO A 487 13.08 0.11 -19.85
CA PRO A 487 11.93 -0.71 -19.44
C PRO A 487 11.27 -0.23 -18.16
N LEU A 488 12.09 0.22 -17.20
CA LEU A 488 11.64 0.79 -15.94
C LEU A 488 10.85 2.07 -16.19
N LEU A 489 11.42 2.99 -16.98
CA LEU A 489 10.77 4.22 -17.40
C LEU A 489 9.43 3.95 -18.10
N ALA A 490 9.40 3.04 -19.08
CA ALA A 490 8.21 2.69 -19.84
C ALA A 490 7.11 2.14 -18.93
N THR A 491 7.46 1.22 -18.04
CA THR A 491 6.54 0.64 -17.06
C THR A 491 5.98 1.71 -16.12
N SER A 492 6.85 2.53 -15.53
CA SER A 492 6.45 3.60 -14.61
C SER A 492 5.52 4.61 -15.27
N VAL A 493 5.88 5.13 -16.45
CA VAL A 493 5.10 6.15 -17.17
C VAL A 493 3.74 5.58 -17.59
N TYR A 494 3.72 4.38 -18.18
CA TYR A 494 2.47 3.77 -18.63
C TYR A 494 1.53 3.44 -17.48
N CYS A 495 2.07 2.95 -16.36
CA CYS A 495 1.27 2.69 -15.17
C CYS A 495 0.78 3.98 -14.50
N SER A 496 1.57 5.05 -14.54
CA SER A 496 1.18 6.35 -13.95
C SER A 496 -0.09 6.88 -14.59
N VAL A 497 -0.28 6.68 -15.90
CA VAL A 497 -1.51 7.07 -16.61
C VAL A 497 -2.72 6.32 -16.06
N GLY A 498 -2.63 4.99 -15.88
CA GLY A 498 -3.72 4.17 -15.36
C GLY A 498 -4.06 4.47 -13.90
N VAL A 499 -3.03 4.66 -13.06
CA VAL A 499 -3.25 5.05 -11.65
C VAL A 499 -3.87 6.44 -11.55
N SER A 500 -3.38 7.41 -12.34
CA SER A 500 -3.96 8.76 -12.41
C SER A 500 -5.42 8.72 -12.84
N TYR A 501 -5.74 7.94 -13.87
CA TYR A 501 -7.10 7.79 -14.36
C TYR A 501 -8.03 7.15 -13.30
N SER A 502 -7.59 6.07 -12.65
CA SER A 502 -8.36 5.45 -11.55
C SER A 502 -8.57 6.40 -10.37
N PHE A 503 -7.57 7.21 -10.02
CA PHE A 503 -7.69 8.24 -8.99
C PHE A 503 -8.75 9.28 -9.34
N LEU A 504 -8.70 9.82 -10.57
CA LEU A 504 -9.69 10.80 -11.05
C LEU A 504 -11.10 10.19 -11.14
N ARG A 505 -11.22 8.94 -11.57
CA ARG A 505 -12.51 8.22 -11.66
C ARG A 505 -13.13 8.04 -10.28
N LEU A 506 -12.34 7.60 -9.29
CA LEU A 506 -12.78 7.49 -7.89
C LEU A 506 -13.21 8.87 -7.32
N TYR A 507 -12.48 9.92 -7.67
CA TYR A 507 -12.83 11.30 -7.30
C TYR A 507 -14.18 11.74 -7.90
N ALA A 508 -14.41 11.44 -9.17
CA ALA A 508 -15.65 11.75 -9.86
C ALA A 508 -16.84 11.03 -9.22
N THR A 509 -16.67 9.78 -8.79
CA THR A 509 -17.70 9.03 -8.05
C THR A 509 -18.07 9.70 -6.73
N LEU A 510 -17.09 10.24 -5.99
CA LEU A 510 -17.34 11.01 -4.77
C LEU A 510 -18.15 12.28 -5.06
N LEU A 511 -17.73 13.08 -6.04
CA LEU A 511 -18.37 14.36 -6.38
C LEU A 511 -19.80 14.17 -6.92
N ARG A 512 -20.04 13.14 -7.74
CA ARG A 512 -21.40 12.81 -8.23
C ARG A 512 -22.33 12.35 -7.11
N SER A 513 -21.77 11.70 -6.09
CA SER A 513 -22.54 11.34 -4.91
C SER A 513 -22.94 12.57 -4.09
N ASP A 514 -22.16 13.66 -4.13
CA ASP A 514 -22.46 14.95 -3.47
C ASP A 514 -23.60 15.72 -4.14
N SER A 515 -23.76 15.57 -5.46
CA SER A 515 -24.75 16.31 -6.24
C SER A 515 -26.15 15.70 -6.29
N LYS A 516 -26.34 14.43 -5.89
CA LYS A 516 -27.70 13.85 -5.78
C LYS A 516 -28.36 14.29 -4.46
N PRO A 517 -29.38 15.17 -4.47
CA PRO A 517 -30.27 15.30 -3.32
C PRO A 517 -30.99 13.97 -3.13
N LYS A 518 -31.18 13.54 -1.88
CA LYS A 518 -32.08 12.41 -1.59
C LYS A 518 -33.47 12.81 -2.08
N GLN A 519 -33.97 12.13 -3.11
CA GLN A 519 -35.42 11.99 -3.24
C GLN A 519 -35.87 11.11 -2.07
N HIS A 520 -36.68 11.72 -1.23
CA HIS A 520 -37.32 11.33 0.03
C HIS A 520 -37.16 9.89 0.54
#